data_AF-A0A158NIA9-F1
#
_entry.id   AF-A0A158NIA9-F1
#
_cell.length_a   1.000
_cell.length_b   1.000
_cell.length_c   1.000
_cell.angle_alpha   90.00
_cell.angle_beta   90.00
_cell.angle_gamma   90.00
#
_symmetry.space_group_name_H-M   'P 1'
#
loop_
_entity.id
_entity.type
_entity.pdbx_description
1 polymer ?
#
loop_
_entity_poly.entity_id
_entity_poly.type
_entity_poly.pdbx_seq_one_letter_code
_entity_poly.pdbx_strand_id
1 'polypeptide(L)'
;MTHCSVPPRTIPISSIGYHAMPSMQRLHLHVISTDFNSPFLKTKYHWNSFTTPFFLHSQDVCRQLRIDGKIEKISPQVCTDYLNTKLKCHKCSTQPKNMPHLKRHLLTHIGKAMKSV
;
A
#
# COMPACT_ATOMS: atom_id res chain seq x y z
N MET A 1 10.47 17.16 31.24
CA MET A 1 9.37 16.70 30.36
C MET A 1 9.72 17.10 28.93
N THR A 2 10.47 16.26 28.23
CA THR A 2 10.89 16.55 26.85
C THR A 2 9.72 16.28 25.91
N HIS A 3 9.22 17.34 25.28
CA HIS A 3 8.27 17.28 24.18
C HIS A 3 8.91 16.49 23.04
N CYS A 4 8.52 15.22 22.86
CA CYS A 4 8.79 14.49 21.62
C CYS A 4 7.87 15.06 20.54
N SER A 5 8.36 16.06 19.81
CA SER A 5 7.73 16.56 18.59
C SER A 5 7.64 15.42 17.60
N VAL A 6 6.43 14.90 17.35
CA VAL A 6 6.18 13.90 16.32
C VAL A 6 6.59 14.51 14.97
N PRO A 7 7.61 13.98 14.27
CA PRO A 7 7.99 14.51 12.98
C PRO A 7 6.80 14.42 12.02
N PRO A 8 6.64 15.40 11.10
CA PRO A 8 5.58 15.36 10.11
C PRO A 8 5.61 14.00 9.40
N ARG A 9 4.44 13.37 9.22
CA ARG A 9 4.30 12.05 8.60
C ARG A 9 4.95 12.06 7.21
N THR A 10 6.22 11.71 7.15
CA THR A 10 6.90 11.39 5.90
C THR A 10 6.30 10.09 5.41
N ILE A 11 5.69 10.11 4.22
CA ILE A 11 5.21 8.89 3.58
C ILE A 11 6.40 7.93 3.50
N PRO A 12 6.29 6.70 4.03
CA PRO A 12 7.42 5.79 4.07
C PRO A 12 7.87 5.46 2.64
N ILE A 13 9.19 5.36 2.44
CA ILE A 13 9.78 5.06 1.13
C ILE A 13 9.53 3.62 0.70
N SER A 14 9.17 2.75 1.65
CA SER A 14 8.80 1.35 1.43
C SER A 14 7.65 0.93 2.33
N SER A 15 6.88 -0.05 1.85
CA SER A 15 5.83 -0.74 2.58
C SER A 15 6.22 -2.20 2.79
N ILE A 16 5.93 -2.71 3.98
CA ILE A 16 6.21 -4.10 4.37
C ILE A 16 4.91 -4.73 4.83
N GLY A 17 4.50 -5.86 4.24
CA GLY A 17 3.19 -6.43 4.53
C GLY A 17 2.79 -7.64 3.68
N TYR A 18 1.53 -8.02 3.79
CA TYR A 18 0.95 -9.23 3.22
C TYR A 18 -0.33 -8.90 2.45
N HIS A 19 -0.68 -9.73 1.48
CA HIS A 19 -2.03 -9.68 0.92
C HIS A 19 -3.02 -10.40 1.86
N ALA A 20 -4.17 -9.78 2.13
CA ALA A 20 -5.23 -10.33 2.97
C ALA A 20 -5.80 -11.65 2.42
N MET A 21 -5.77 -11.81 1.10
CA MET A 21 -6.07 -13.07 0.42
C MET A 21 -4.87 -13.45 -0.45
N PRO A 22 -4.22 -14.60 -0.20
CA PRO A 22 -2.99 -14.96 -0.87
C PRO A 22 -3.24 -15.38 -2.32
N SER A 23 -2.40 -14.92 -3.23
CA SER A 23 -2.36 -15.39 -4.63
C SER A 23 -1.53 -16.67 -4.80
N MET A 24 -0.73 -17.04 -3.80
CA MET A 24 0.15 -18.20 -3.77
C MET A 24 0.00 -18.94 -2.45
N GLN A 25 0.20 -20.26 -2.46
CA GLN A 25 -0.06 -21.10 -1.28
C GLN A 25 0.85 -20.80 -0.08
N ARG A 26 2.12 -20.45 -0.32
CA ARG A 26 3.08 -20.16 0.75
C ARG A 26 2.96 -18.71 1.22
N LEU A 27 3.09 -18.52 2.53
CA LEU A 27 3.21 -17.20 3.13
C LEU A 27 4.36 -16.44 2.49
N HIS A 28 4.09 -15.25 2.00
CA HIS A 28 5.10 -14.38 1.41
C HIS A 28 4.91 -12.96 1.93
N LEU A 29 6.02 -12.39 2.40
CA LEU A 29 6.11 -11.01 2.84
C LEU A 29 6.50 -10.15 1.64
N HIS A 30 5.74 -9.08 1.40
CA HIS A 30 6.11 -8.05 0.45
C HIS A 30 7.00 -7.03 1.14
N VAL A 31 8.11 -6.69 0.48
CA VAL A 31 8.89 -5.48 0.74
C VAL A 31 8.91 -4.71 -0.58
N ILE A 32 8.21 -3.57 -0.62
CA ILE A 32 7.95 -2.85 -1.86
C ILE A 32 8.19 -1.35 -1.67
N SER A 33 8.85 -0.71 -2.62
CA SER A 33 9.01 0.76 -2.61
C SER A 33 7.69 1.46 -2.96
N THR A 34 7.46 2.65 -2.40
CA THR A 34 6.20 3.39 -2.57
C THR A 34 6.19 4.33 -3.78
N ASP A 35 7.18 4.27 -4.66
CA ASP A 35 7.14 4.98 -5.95
C ASP A 35 6.20 4.29 -6.95
N PHE A 36 6.05 2.97 -6.86
CA PHE A 36 5.23 2.14 -7.75
C PHE A 36 5.50 2.37 -9.26
N ASN A 37 6.72 2.77 -9.64
CA ASN A 37 7.13 3.01 -11.02
C ASN A 37 7.70 1.72 -11.64
N SER A 38 6.80 0.82 -12.05
CA SER A 38 7.19 -0.46 -12.66
C SER A 38 6.41 -0.75 -13.94
N PRO A 39 7.06 -1.34 -14.97
CA PRO A 39 6.34 -1.84 -16.15
C PRO A 39 5.34 -2.95 -15.81
N PHE A 40 5.55 -3.68 -14.70
CA PHE A 40 4.69 -4.80 -14.27
C PHE A 40 3.45 -4.39 -13.46
N LEU A 41 3.35 -3.12 -13.06
CA LEU A 41 2.14 -2.56 -12.47
C LEU A 41 1.11 -2.27 -13.59
N LYS A 42 0.38 -3.29 -14.03
CA LYS A 42 -0.44 -3.24 -15.25
C LYS A 42 -1.93 -2.96 -14.98
N THR A 43 -2.47 -3.53 -13.91
CA THR A 43 -3.92 -3.60 -13.70
C THR A 43 -4.36 -2.84 -12.46
N LYS A 44 -5.66 -2.48 -12.42
CA LYS A 44 -6.31 -1.94 -11.21
C LYS A 44 -6.15 -2.87 -10.02
N TYR A 45 -6.21 -4.18 -10.26
CA TYR A 45 -5.97 -5.20 -9.24
C TYR A 45 -4.57 -5.08 -8.63
N HIS A 46 -3.50 -5.02 -9.45
CA HIS A 46 -2.13 -4.88 -8.94
C HIS A 46 -1.96 -3.58 -8.13
N TRP A 47 -2.64 -2.50 -8.50
CA TRP A 47 -2.61 -1.26 -7.73
C TRP A 47 -3.31 -1.42 -6.38
N ASN A 48 -4.58 -1.80 -6.42
CA ASN A 48 -5.41 -1.87 -5.23
C ASN A 48 -4.92 -2.94 -4.24
N SER A 49 -4.21 -3.99 -4.70
CA SER A 49 -3.65 -5.00 -3.79
C SER A 49 -2.56 -4.45 -2.86
N PHE A 50 -1.92 -3.32 -3.21
CA PHE A 50 -0.90 -2.68 -2.38
C PHE A 50 -1.36 -1.36 -1.73
N THR A 51 -2.44 -0.75 -2.23
CA THR A 51 -2.85 0.62 -1.81
C THR A 51 -4.24 0.70 -1.19
N THR A 52 -4.79 -0.43 -0.75
CA THR A 52 -6.06 -0.52 -0.01
C THR A 52 -5.86 -1.39 1.24
N PRO A 53 -6.84 -1.50 2.15
CA PRO A 53 -6.74 -2.41 3.29
C PRO A 53 -6.63 -3.90 2.93
N PHE A 54 -6.67 -4.26 1.63
CA PHE A 54 -6.23 -5.57 1.16
C PHE A 54 -4.74 -5.84 1.48
N PHE A 55 -3.91 -4.79 1.57
CA PHE A 55 -2.52 -4.90 2.01
C PHE A 55 -2.44 -4.77 3.54
N LEU A 56 -2.16 -5.89 4.22
CA LEU A 56 -2.00 -5.95 5.66
C LEU A 56 -0.58 -5.53 6.03
N HIS A 57 -0.43 -4.40 6.71
CA HIS A 57 0.88 -3.94 7.16
C HIS A 57 1.48 -4.91 8.19
N SER A 58 2.76 -5.25 8.01
CA SER A 58 3.46 -6.22 8.85
C SER A 58 3.46 -5.81 10.34
N GLN A 59 3.54 -4.51 10.64
CA GLN A 59 3.45 -4.02 12.02
C GLN A 59 2.11 -4.37 12.68
N ASP A 60 1.00 -4.22 11.95
CA ASP A 60 -0.34 -4.54 12.44
C ASP A 60 -0.54 -6.04 12.60
N VAL A 61 -0.03 -6.83 11.64
CA VAL A 61 -0.07 -8.31 11.72
C VAL A 61 0.72 -8.81 12.94
N CYS A 62 1.95 -8.32 13.14
CA CYS A 62 2.76 -8.68 14.30
C CYS A 62 2.09 -8.26 15.62
N ARG A 63 1.42 -7.09 15.64
CA ARG A 63 0.67 -6.62 16.79
C ARG A 63 -0.51 -7.55 17.11
N GLN A 64 -1.36 -7.88 16.13
CA GLN A 64 -2.49 -8.79 16.32
C GLN A 64 -2.04 -10.16 16.81
N LEU A 65 -0.99 -10.73 16.21
CA LEU A 65 -0.43 -12.01 16.66
C LEU A 65 0.07 -11.95 18.11
N ARG A 66 0.71 -10.85 18.51
CA ARG A 66 1.23 -10.69 19.88
C ARG A 66 0.13 -10.52 20.92
N ILE A 67 -0.94 -9.78 20.58
CA ILE A 67 -2.01 -9.41 21.53
C ILE A 67 -3.12 -10.47 21.53
N ASP A 68 -3.59 -10.85 20.35
CA ASP A 68 -4.80 -11.66 20.17
C ASP A 68 -4.47 -13.14 19.88
N GLY A 69 -3.20 -13.47 19.61
CA GLY A 69 -2.75 -14.81 19.22
C GLY A 69 -3.22 -15.25 17.83
N LYS A 70 -3.87 -14.36 17.08
CA LYS A 70 -4.45 -14.64 15.76
C LYS A 70 -4.51 -13.38 14.91
N ILE A 71 -4.74 -13.57 13.62
CA ILE A 71 -5.00 -12.47 12.67
C ILE A 71 -6.49 -12.50 12.34
N GLU A 72 -7.14 -11.35 12.40
CA GLU A 72 -8.52 -11.22 11.94
C GLU A 72 -8.60 -11.43 10.43
N LYS A 73 -9.44 -12.37 10.01
CA LYS A 73 -9.62 -12.67 8.58
C LYS A 73 -10.58 -11.66 7.97
N ILE A 74 -10.16 -11.05 6.87
CA ILE A 74 -11.04 -10.25 6.03
C ILE A 74 -11.90 -11.21 5.18
N SER A 75 -13.20 -10.96 5.11
CA SER A 75 -14.09 -11.82 4.34
C SER A 75 -13.76 -11.75 2.83
N PRO A 76 -14.01 -12.83 2.05
CA PRO A 76 -13.74 -12.83 0.61
C PRO A 76 -14.45 -11.70 -0.15
N GLN A 77 -15.67 -11.35 0.27
CA GLN A 77 -16.42 -10.25 -0.33
C GLN A 77 -15.72 -8.90 -0.10
N VAL A 78 -15.34 -8.60 1.14
CA VAL A 78 -14.64 -7.34 1.46
C VAL A 78 -13.28 -7.26 0.75
N CYS A 79 -12.55 -8.36 0.65
CA CYS A 79 -11.33 -8.43 -0.17
C CYS A 79 -11.61 -8.08 -1.64
N THR A 80 -12.69 -8.62 -2.20
CA THR A 80 -13.12 -8.35 -3.57
C THR A 80 -13.48 -6.87 -3.76
N ASP A 81 -14.17 -6.28 -2.79
CA ASP A 81 -14.56 -4.86 -2.82
C ASP A 81 -13.33 -3.95 -2.80
N TYR A 82 -12.32 -4.25 -1.96
CA TYR A 82 -11.05 -3.52 -1.95
C TYR A 82 -10.33 -3.60 -3.29
N LEU A 83 -10.23 -4.78 -3.90
CA LEU A 83 -9.57 -4.97 -5.19
C LEU A 83 -10.33 -4.28 -6.34
N ASN A 84 -11.65 -4.13 -6.21
CA ASN A 84 -12.50 -3.51 -7.23
C ASN A 84 -12.72 -2.00 -7.05
N THR A 85 -12.29 -1.41 -5.94
CA THR A 85 -12.47 0.02 -5.68
C THR A 85 -11.86 0.89 -6.78
N LYS A 86 -12.35 2.14 -6.89
CA LYS A 86 -11.87 3.11 -7.87
C LYS A 86 -10.39 3.43 -7.61
N LEU A 87 -9.64 3.67 -8.69
CA LEU A 87 -8.24 4.07 -8.57
C LEU A 87 -8.13 5.39 -7.79
N LYS A 88 -7.30 5.37 -6.75
CA LYS A 88 -6.95 6.55 -5.95
C LYS A 88 -5.44 6.56 -5.75
N CYS A 89 -4.82 7.74 -5.88
CA CYS A 89 -3.40 7.88 -5.56
C CYS A 89 -3.16 7.64 -4.06
N HIS A 90 -2.06 6.95 -3.71
CA HIS A 90 -1.72 6.71 -2.31
C HIS A 90 -1.04 7.92 -1.63
N LYS A 91 -0.62 8.94 -2.40
CA LYS A 91 0.06 10.14 -1.90
C LYS A 91 -0.82 11.40 -1.88
N CYS A 92 -1.94 11.41 -2.62
CA CYS A 92 -2.82 12.58 -2.69
C CYS A 92 -4.26 12.20 -3.08
N SER A 93 -5.15 13.19 -3.17
CA SER A 93 -6.57 12.99 -3.42
C SER A 93 -6.95 12.69 -4.88
N THR A 94 -6.00 12.65 -5.82
CA THR A 94 -6.29 12.39 -7.25
C THR A 94 -6.89 10.99 -7.45
N GLN A 95 -7.96 10.91 -8.24
CA GLN A 95 -8.63 9.67 -8.65
C GLN A 95 -8.49 9.46 -10.18
N PRO A 96 -7.44 8.76 -10.65
CA PRO A 96 -7.22 8.57 -12.08
C PRO A 96 -8.29 7.68 -12.71
N LYS A 97 -8.70 8.00 -13.94
CA LYS A 97 -9.74 7.22 -14.65
C LYS A 97 -9.29 5.82 -15.08
N ASN A 98 -7.98 5.61 -15.25
CA ASN A 98 -7.39 4.34 -15.69
C ASN A 98 -5.91 4.23 -15.28
N MET A 99 -5.34 3.04 -15.44
CA MET A 99 -3.94 2.74 -15.07
C MET A 99 -2.90 3.62 -15.80
N PRO A 100 -3.00 3.90 -17.12
CA PRO A 100 -2.08 4.83 -17.78
C PRO A 100 -2.08 6.23 -17.15
N HIS A 101 -3.26 6.75 -16.82
CA HIS A 101 -3.38 8.05 -16.14
C HIS A 101 -2.78 8.02 -14.74
N LEU A 102 -2.97 6.94 -13.99
CA LEU A 102 -2.35 6.75 -12.69
C LEU A 102 -0.82 6.71 -12.81
N LYS A 103 -0.26 5.89 -13.71
CA LYS A 103 1.19 5.77 -13.91
C LYS A 103 1.84 7.13 -14.24
N ARG A 104 1.24 7.88 -15.16
CA ARG A 104 1.69 9.26 -15.46
C ARG A 104 1.61 10.17 -14.24
N HIS A 105 0.54 10.06 -13.45
CA HIS A 105 0.39 10.84 -12.22
C HIS A 105 1.48 10.51 -11.18
N LEU A 106 1.85 9.24 -11.01
CA LEU A 106 2.87 8.82 -10.03
C LEU A 106 4.24 9.48 -10.29
N LEU A 107 4.61 9.70 -11.56
CA LEU A 107 5.85 10.40 -11.91
C LEU A 107 5.93 11.82 -11.33
N THR A 108 4.79 12.48 -11.10
CA THR A 108 4.75 13.82 -10.48
C THR A 108 5.17 13.83 -9.01
N HIS A 109 5.18 12.67 -8.34
CA HIS A 109 5.64 12.50 -6.96
C HIS A 109 7.09 12.04 -6.84
N ILE A 110 7.67 11.49 -7.91
CA ILE A 110 9.05 10.99 -7.92
C ILE A 110 10.03 12.14 -8.18
N GLY A 111 9.71 13.03 -9.13
CA GLY A 111 10.55 14.19 -9.47
C GLY A 111 10.67 15.27 -8.37
N LYS A 112 9.85 15.19 -7.31
CA LYS A 112 9.94 16.09 -6.15
C LYS A 112 10.84 15.56 -5.03
N ALA A 113 11.14 14.26 -5.01
CA ALA A 113 11.93 13.64 -3.95
C ALA A 113 13.46 13.83 -4.08
N MET A 114 13.94 14.29 -5.25
CA MET A 114 15.38 14.47 -5.53
C MET A 114 15.85 15.93 -5.48
N LYS A 115 15.06 16.87 -4.95
CA LYS A 115 15.45 18.29 -4.84
C LYS A 115 16.01 18.68 -3.45
N SER A 116 16.50 17.72 -2.69
CA SER A 116 17.04 17.93 -1.34
C SER A 116 18.45 17.37 -1.17
N VAL A 117 19.30 17.57 -2.19
CA VAL A 117 20.76 17.47 -2.08
C VAL A 117 21.36 18.74 -2.64
#